data_AF-A0A382EPD3-F1
#
_entry.id   AF-A0A382EPD3-F1
#
_cell.length_a   1.000
_cell.length_b   1.000
_cell.length_c   1.000
_cell.angle_alpha   90.00
_cell.angle_beta   90.00
_cell.angle_gamma   90.00
#
_symmetry.space_group_name_H-M   'P 1'
#
loop_
_entity.id
_entity.type
_entity.pdbx_description
1 polymer ?
#
loop_
_entity_poly.entity_id
_entity_poly.type
_entity_poly.pdbx_seq_one_letter_code
_entity_poly.pdbx_strand_id
1 'polypeptide(L)'
;MLTFGINKLAEDYEFEKLNLDLVAKISSLWFNINHSGTFNEMHNHGTAGYSGVFYIQKNENQGDIMFEDIRRESKLWMVPNAFFKNDTWIREKLFGSKEIDARTGDVLMFPSWVDHLVDMNRTPELRISISFNFNWYEK
;
A
#
# COMPACT_ATOMS: atom_id res chain seq x y z
N MET A 1 -29.77 -16.83 4.26
CA MET A 1 -30.32 -15.62 4.91
C MET A 1 -29.14 -14.74 5.35
N LEU A 2 -28.49 -14.03 4.42
CA LEU A 2 -27.33 -13.16 4.67
C LEU A 2 -27.43 -11.80 3.94
N THR A 3 -28.43 -11.63 3.07
CA THR A 3 -28.65 -10.43 2.25
C THR A 3 -29.42 -9.31 2.95
N PHE A 4 -30.13 -9.61 4.05
CA PHE A 4 -30.91 -8.59 4.78
C PHE A 4 -30.04 -7.49 5.42
N GLY A 5 -28.79 -7.78 5.76
CA GLY A 5 -27.89 -6.81 6.40
C GLY A 5 -27.34 -5.77 5.44
N ILE A 6 -26.99 -6.16 4.21
CA ILE A 6 -26.28 -5.27 3.27
C ILE A 6 -27.20 -4.16 2.75
N ASN A 7 -28.45 -4.48 2.39
CA ASN A 7 -29.37 -3.46 1.89
C ASN A 7 -29.77 -2.47 3.00
N LYS A 8 -30.03 -2.98 4.21
CA LYS A 8 -30.32 -2.12 5.36
C LYS A 8 -29.13 -1.24 5.72
N LEU A 9 -27.89 -1.75 5.65
CA LEU A 9 -26.69 -0.93 5.82
C LEU A 9 -26.57 0.13 4.72
N ALA A 10 -26.84 -0.22 3.47
CA ALA A 10 -26.80 0.73 2.37
C ALA A 10 -27.84 1.85 2.54
N GLU A 11 -29.03 1.52 3.06
CA GLU A 11 -30.08 2.48 3.43
C GLU A 11 -29.67 3.32 4.66
N ASP A 12 -29.23 2.69 5.75
CA ASP A 12 -28.85 3.34 7.02
C ASP A 12 -27.66 4.32 6.82
N TYR A 13 -26.72 4.00 5.92
CA TYR A 13 -25.59 4.85 5.56
C TYR A 13 -25.85 5.70 4.31
N GLU A 14 -27.06 5.66 3.76
CA GLU A 14 -27.50 6.43 2.60
C GLU A 14 -26.51 6.36 1.42
N PHE A 15 -26.02 5.16 1.07
CA PHE A 15 -25.00 4.97 0.04
C PHE A 15 -25.39 5.52 -1.34
N GLU A 16 -26.68 5.70 -1.62
CA GLU A 16 -27.14 6.40 -2.82
C GLU A 16 -26.60 7.84 -2.90
N LYS A 17 -26.36 8.51 -1.77
CA LYS A 17 -25.72 9.84 -1.71
C LYS A 17 -24.24 9.81 -2.09
N LEU A 18 -23.61 8.64 -2.09
CA LEU A 18 -22.23 8.44 -2.54
C LEU A 18 -22.16 8.20 -4.06
N ASN A 19 -23.29 8.10 -4.76
CA ASN A 19 -23.34 7.96 -6.22
C ASN A 19 -23.07 9.31 -6.92
N LEU A 20 -21.89 9.86 -6.64
CA LEU A 20 -21.40 11.13 -7.18
C LEU A 20 -20.71 10.89 -8.52
N ASP A 21 -20.90 11.80 -9.46
CA ASP A 21 -20.13 11.79 -10.71
C ASP A 21 -18.73 12.38 -10.45
N LEU A 22 -17.80 11.50 -10.07
CA LEU A 22 -16.45 11.85 -9.65
C LEU A 22 -15.43 11.62 -10.78
N VAL A 23 -14.36 12.42 -10.74
CA VAL A 23 -13.15 12.26 -11.55
C VAL A 23 -11.94 12.14 -10.64
N ALA A 24 -11.03 11.22 -10.95
CA ALA A 24 -9.74 11.11 -10.28
C ALA A 24 -8.77 12.15 -10.83
N LYS A 25 -8.18 12.97 -9.97
CA LYS A 25 -7.13 13.94 -10.34
C LYS A 25 -5.91 13.77 -9.43
N ILE A 26 -4.72 13.99 -9.98
CA ILE A 26 -3.49 14.00 -9.20
C ILE A 26 -3.57 15.18 -8.22
N SER A 27 -3.53 14.89 -6.93
CA SER A 27 -3.58 15.87 -5.85
C SER A 27 -2.18 16.29 -5.39
N SER A 28 -1.19 15.42 -5.51
CA SER A 28 0.22 15.73 -5.27
C SER A 28 1.15 14.85 -6.10
N LEU A 29 2.34 15.37 -6.41
CA LEU A 29 3.37 14.68 -7.20
C LEU A 29 4.75 15.15 -6.74
N TRP A 30 5.69 14.22 -6.56
CA TRP A 30 7.06 14.54 -6.12
C TRP A 30 8.07 13.50 -6.64
N PHE A 31 9.34 13.90 -6.66
CA PHE A 31 10.45 13.03 -7.04
C PHE A 31 11.12 12.44 -5.79
N ASN A 32 11.53 11.17 -5.89
CA ASN A 32 12.43 10.54 -4.93
C ASN A 32 13.72 10.16 -5.64
N ILE A 33 14.86 10.60 -5.09
CA ILE A 33 16.21 10.21 -5.52
C ILE A 33 16.88 9.54 -4.33
N ASN A 34 16.92 8.21 -4.35
CA ASN A 34 17.47 7.39 -3.28
C ASN A 34 18.92 6.99 -3.60
N HIS A 35 19.84 7.46 -2.77
CA HIS A 35 21.26 7.04 -2.78
C HIS A 35 21.45 5.72 -2.02
N SER A 36 22.65 5.13 -2.16
CA SER A 36 23.08 4.01 -1.33
C SER A 36 22.85 4.27 0.16
N GLY A 37 22.26 3.31 0.87
CA GLY A 37 21.95 3.40 2.29
C GLY A 37 20.65 4.14 2.64
N THR A 38 19.98 4.78 1.67
CA THR A 38 18.71 5.48 1.92
C THR A 38 17.51 4.54 1.79
N PHE A 39 16.47 4.82 2.58
CA PHE A 39 15.21 4.08 2.64
C PHE A 39 14.08 5.04 3.04
N ASN A 40 12.84 4.61 2.87
CA ASN A 40 11.68 5.35 3.39
C ASN A 40 11.05 4.53 4.50
N GLU A 41 10.87 5.14 5.68
CA GLU A 41 10.20 4.50 6.83
C GLU A 41 8.76 4.12 6.51
N MET A 42 8.18 3.24 7.34
CA MET A 42 6.78 2.84 7.22
C MET A 42 5.85 4.04 7.38
N HIS A 43 4.97 4.25 6.40
CA HIS A 43 3.96 5.30 6.42
C HIS A 43 2.78 4.95 5.51
N ASN A 44 1.77 5.82 5.50
CA ASN A 44 0.70 5.82 4.53
C ASN A 44 0.39 7.25 4.09
N HIS A 45 -0.48 7.40 3.10
CA HIS A 45 -0.89 8.70 2.56
C HIS A 45 -2.31 9.11 2.98
N GLY A 46 -2.79 8.58 4.11
CA GLY A 46 -3.98 9.05 4.84
C GLY A 46 -5.17 9.46 3.99
N THR A 47 -5.32 10.78 3.79
CA THR A 47 -6.48 11.42 3.15
C THR A 47 -6.51 11.32 1.63
N ALA A 48 -5.47 10.75 1.00
CA ALA A 48 -5.50 10.44 -0.42
C ALA A 48 -6.41 9.23 -0.71
N GLY A 49 -6.98 9.17 -1.91
CA GLY A 49 -7.74 7.99 -2.36
C GLY A 49 -6.81 6.86 -2.77
N TYR A 50 -5.94 7.15 -3.74
CA TYR A 50 -4.93 6.22 -4.25
C TYR A 50 -3.57 6.89 -4.31
N SER A 51 -2.53 6.12 -4.04
CA SER A 51 -1.14 6.53 -4.19
C SER A 51 -0.50 5.70 -5.28
N GLY A 52 0.59 6.21 -5.82
CA GLY A 52 1.36 5.46 -6.79
C GLY A 52 2.78 5.95 -6.93
N VAL A 53 3.54 5.15 -7.65
CA VAL A 53 4.95 5.39 -7.93
C VAL A 53 5.27 4.94 -9.34
N PHE A 54 5.90 5.82 -10.10
CA PHE A 54 6.49 5.54 -11.40
C PHE A 54 8.00 5.43 -11.26
N TYR A 55 8.59 4.34 -11.73
CA TYR A 55 10.01 4.04 -11.58
C TYR A 55 10.81 4.53 -12.79
N ILE A 56 11.51 5.65 -12.66
CA ILE A 56 12.40 6.18 -13.71
C ILE A 56 13.68 5.35 -13.80
N GLN A 57 14.22 4.95 -12.65
CA GLN A 57 15.42 4.13 -12.56
C GLN A 57 15.30 3.26 -11.31
N LYS A 58 15.13 1.95 -11.52
CA LYS A 58 15.17 0.93 -10.47
C LYS A 58 15.62 -0.40 -11.05
N ASN A 59 16.68 -0.93 -10.45
CA ASN A 59 17.27 -2.24 -10.70
C ASN A 59 17.08 -3.14 -9.46
N GLU A 60 17.53 -4.38 -9.57
CA GLU A 60 17.57 -5.33 -8.45
C GLU A 60 18.40 -4.77 -7.28
N ASN A 61 18.02 -5.10 -6.05
CA ASN A 61 18.71 -4.71 -4.81
C ASN A 61 18.75 -3.19 -4.49
N GLN A 62 17.96 -2.38 -5.20
CA GLN A 62 17.89 -0.93 -4.96
C GLN A 62 16.79 -0.49 -3.98
N GLY A 63 16.12 -1.43 -3.32
CA GLY A 63 15.04 -1.15 -2.40
C GLY A 63 13.67 -1.26 -3.05
N ASP A 64 12.91 -2.26 -2.61
CA ASP A 64 11.57 -2.53 -3.08
C ASP A 64 10.55 -1.86 -2.17
N ILE A 65 9.39 -1.54 -2.76
CA ILE A 65 8.25 -1.12 -1.95
C ILE A 65 7.65 -2.35 -1.27
N MET A 66 7.43 -2.24 0.03
CA MET A 66 6.87 -3.31 0.85
C MET A 66 5.58 -2.83 1.49
N PHE A 67 4.53 -3.65 1.39
CA PHE A 67 3.20 -3.37 1.96
C PHE A 67 2.95 -4.24 3.20
N GLU A 68 2.47 -3.65 4.28
CA GLU A 68 2.04 -4.38 5.47
C GLU A 68 0.54 -4.69 5.44
N ASP A 69 0.16 -5.83 6.01
CA ASP A 69 -1.25 -6.19 6.19
C ASP A 69 -1.79 -5.52 7.45
N ILE A 70 -2.72 -4.57 7.30
CA ILE A 70 -3.35 -3.85 8.42
C ILE A 70 -4.07 -4.77 9.43
N ARG A 71 -4.38 -6.01 9.04
CA ARG A 71 -5.01 -7.01 9.93
C ARG A 71 -4.00 -7.71 10.82
N ARG A 72 -2.70 -7.41 10.71
CA ARG A 72 -1.62 -8.06 11.47
C ARG A 72 -1.94 -8.18 12.95
N GLU A 73 -2.42 -7.11 13.57
CA GLU A 73 -2.80 -7.09 14.99
C GLU A 73 -3.99 -8.01 15.29
N SER A 74 -5.04 -7.99 14.45
CA SER A 74 -6.19 -8.88 14.62
C SER A 74 -5.80 -10.36 14.49
N LYS A 75 -4.83 -10.69 13.64
CA LYS A 75 -4.34 -12.07 13.45
C LYS A 75 -3.58 -12.58 14.67
N LEU A 76 -2.92 -11.72 15.45
CA LEU A 76 -2.27 -12.13 16.71
C LEU A 76 -3.26 -12.73 17.71
N TRP A 77 -4.49 -12.21 17.73
CA TRP A 77 -5.53 -12.68 18.65
C TRP A 77 -6.25 -13.94 18.18
N MET A 78 -6.15 -14.28 16.90
CA MET A 78 -6.86 -15.42 16.30
C MET A 78 -6.01 -16.70 16.24
N VAL A 79 -4.69 -16.60 16.42
CA VAL A 79 -3.77 -17.73 16.27
C VAL A 79 -3.24 -18.13 17.64
N PRO A 80 -3.43 -19.39 18.08
CA PRO A 80 -2.86 -19.84 19.35
C PRO A 80 -1.33 -19.73 19.38
N ASN A 81 -0.78 -19.23 20.48
CA ASN A 81 0.67 -19.00 20.65
C ASN A 81 1.57 -20.21 20.31
N ALA A 82 1.06 -21.44 20.46
CA ALA A 82 1.77 -22.67 20.14
C ALA A 82 2.17 -22.76 18.64
N PHE A 83 1.37 -22.20 17.74
CA PHE A 83 1.62 -22.23 16.30
C PHE A 83 2.78 -21.33 15.86
N PHE A 84 3.13 -20.32 16.65
CA PHE A 84 4.22 -19.39 16.34
C PHE A 84 5.62 -19.94 16.63
N LYS A 85 5.74 -21.05 17.36
CA LYS A 85 7.04 -21.60 17.80
C LYS A 85 7.69 -22.49 16.74
N ASN A 86 6.89 -23.21 15.96
CA ASN A 86 7.39 -24.32 15.14
C ASN A 86 7.06 -24.19 13.64
N ASP A 87 6.25 -23.21 13.24
CA ASP A 87 5.78 -23.11 11.86
C ASP A 87 6.13 -21.74 11.24
N THR A 88 7.13 -21.74 10.36
CA THR A 88 7.55 -20.56 9.60
C THR A 88 6.50 -20.13 8.58
N TRP A 89 5.68 -21.05 8.07
CA TRP A 89 4.61 -20.73 7.12
C TRP A 89 3.55 -19.83 7.74
N ILE A 90 3.18 -20.09 8.99
CA ILE A 90 2.21 -19.27 9.74
C ILE A 90 2.75 -17.85 9.91
N ARG A 91 4.04 -17.71 10.24
CA ARG A 91 4.69 -16.40 10.38
C ARG A 91 4.68 -15.62 9.07
N GLU A 92 5.10 -16.24 7.98
CA GLU A 92 5.18 -15.60 6.67
C GLU A 92 3.81 -15.23 6.08
N LYS A 93 2.81 -16.11 6.22
CA LYS A 93 1.49 -15.85 5.61
C LYS A 93 0.59 -14.94 6.44
N LEU A 94 0.73 -14.95 7.76
CA LEU A 94 -0.11 -14.14 8.63
C LEU A 94 0.52 -12.78 8.94
N PHE A 95 1.84 -12.70 9.02
CA PHE A 95 2.57 -11.50 9.44
C PHE A 95 3.57 -10.99 8.39
N GLY A 96 3.55 -11.58 7.19
CA GLY A 96 4.42 -11.14 6.09
C GLY A 96 3.95 -9.82 5.50
N SER A 97 4.92 -8.93 5.31
CA SER A 97 4.81 -7.87 4.33
C SER A 97 4.91 -8.44 2.92
N LYS A 98 4.29 -7.73 1.96
CA LYS A 98 4.39 -8.07 0.54
C LYS A 98 5.33 -7.10 -0.15
N GLU A 99 6.47 -7.63 -0.59
CA GLU A 99 7.43 -6.94 -1.44
C GLU A 99 7.00 -6.99 -2.92
N ILE A 100 7.23 -5.89 -3.63
CA ILE A 100 6.99 -5.76 -5.07
C ILE A 100 8.30 -5.43 -5.78
N ASP A 101 8.78 -6.40 -6.57
CA ASP A 101 9.91 -6.23 -7.49
C ASP A 101 9.48 -5.43 -8.73
N ALA A 102 9.33 -4.11 -8.56
CA ALA A 102 9.09 -3.18 -9.66
C ALA A 102 10.35 -3.03 -10.53
N ARG A 103 10.24 -2.54 -11.76
CA ARG A 103 11.38 -2.28 -12.64
C ARG A 103 11.29 -0.89 -13.25
N THR A 104 12.39 -0.44 -13.83
CA THR A 104 12.40 0.79 -14.63
C THR A 104 11.30 0.76 -15.68
N GLY A 105 10.44 1.78 -15.68
CA GLY A 105 9.27 1.91 -16.54
C GLY A 105 7.96 1.47 -15.90
N ASP A 106 7.98 0.76 -14.78
CA ASP A 106 6.75 0.32 -14.12
C ASP A 106 6.02 1.47 -13.42
N VAL A 107 4.70 1.38 -13.40
CA VAL A 107 3.83 2.19 -12.55
C VAL A 107 3.11 1.26 -11.59
N LEU A 108 3.25 1.54 -10.29
CA LEU A 108 2.47 0.89 -9.26
C LEU A 108 1.41 1.85 -8.72
N MET A 109 0.20 1.35 -8.54
CA MET A 109 -0.90 2.05 -7.87
C MET A 109 -1.47 1.20 -6.76
N PHE A 110 -1.79 1.83 -5.63
CA PHE A 110 -2.31 1.16 -4.45
C PHE A 110 -3.19 2.10 -3.63
N PRO A 111 -4.13 1.57 -2.81
CA PRO A 111 -4.93 2.41 -1.93
C PRO A 111 -4.04 3.15 -0.93
N SER A 112 -4.22 4.47 -0.79
CA SER A 112 -3.32 5.34 -0.02
C SER A 112 -3.25 5.02 1.47
N TRP A 113 -4.25 4.34 2.02
CA TRP A 113 -4.32 3.94 3.42
C TRP A 113 -3.48 2.69 3.74
N VAL A 114 -2.94 1.99 2.73
CA VAL A 114 -2.11 0.81 2.97
C VAL A 114 -0.74 1.27 3.47
N ASP A 115 -0.36 0.79 4.66
CA ASP A 115 0.97 1.04 5.22
C ASP A 115 2.04 0.42 4.33
N HIS A 116 3.03 1.22 3.97
CA HIS A 116 4.13 0.82 3.10
C HIS A 116 5.44 1.51 3.48
N LEU A 117 6.54 0.86 3.11
CA LEU A 117 7.90 1.39 3.22
C LEU A 117 8.65 1.14 1.91
N VAL A 118 9.81 1.76 1.76
CA VAL A 118 10.76 1.44 0.69
C VAL A 118 12.01 0.90 1.36
N ASP A 119 12.40 -0.33 1.05
CA ASP A 119 13.61 -0.93 1.61
C ASP A 119 14.86 -0.16 1.16
N MET A 120 15.97 -0.41 1.84
CA MET A 120 17.23 0.28 1.61
C MET A 120 17.78 0.01 0.20
N ASN A 121 18.20 1.08 -0.47
CA ASN A 121 19.06 0.94 -1.64
C ASN A 121 20.45 0.44 -1.22
N ARG A 122 20.82 -0.78 -1.59
CA ARG A 122 22.11 -1.41 -1.23
C ARG A 122 23.17 -1.27 -2.32
N THR A 123 22.83 -0.58 -3.40
CA THR A 123 23.70 -0.42 -4.58
C THR A 123 24.32 0.98 -4.60
N PRO A 124 25.45 1.19 -5.31
CA PRO A 124 25.98 2.53 -5.53
C PRO A 124 25.16 3.36 -6.51
N GLU A 125 24.33 2.73 -7.35
CA GLU A 125 23.48 3.42 -8.33
C GLU A 125 22.27 4.09 -7.65
N LEU A 126 21.78 5.17 -8.27
CA LEU A 126 20.57 5.85 -7.82
C LEU A 126 19.33 5.00 -8.10
N ARG A 127 18.36 5.06 -7.18
CA ARG A 127 16.96 4.70 -7.46
C ARG A 127 16.17 5.99 -7.60
N ILE A 128 15.54 6.17 -8.76
CA ILE A 128 14.80 7.40 -9.10
C ILE A 128 13.36 7.03 -9.39
N SER A 129 12.43 7.70 -8.71
CA SER A 129 11.00 7.49 -8.91
C SER A 129 10.21 8.78 -8.79
N ILE A 130 9.02 8.79 -9.39
CA ILE A 130 8.01 9.84 -9.21
C ILE A 130 6.87 9.24 -8.41
N SER A 131 6.63 9.76 -7.22
CA SER A 131 5.46 9.39 -6.43
C SER A 131 4.34 10.39 -6.65
N PHE A 132 3.10 9.92 -6.54
CA PHE A 132 1.92 10.76 -6.71
C PHE A 132 0.75 10.25 -5.88
N ASN A 133 -0.16 11.15 -5.57
CA ASN A 133 -1.46 10.84 -4.97
C ASN A 133 -2.59 11.26 -5.90
N PHE A 134 -3.66 10.49 -5.91
CA PHE A 134 -4.94 10.79 -6.53
C PHE A 134 -6.00 11.06 -5.47
N ASN A 135 -6.86 12.04 -5.77
CA ASN A 135 -8.09 12.25 -5.05
C ASN A 135 -9.28 12.30 -6.00
N TRP A 136 -10.45 12.10 -5.40
CA TRP A 136 -11.74 12.21 -6.07
C TRP A 136 -12.22 13.66 -6.01
N TYR A 137 -12.65 14.16 -7.15
CA TYR A 137 -13.24 15.49 -7.28
C TYR A 137 -14.55 15.36 -8.05
N GLU A 138 -15.53 16.18 -7.74
CA GLU A 138 -16.72 16.30 -8.58
C GLU A 138 -16.30 16.76 -10.00
N LYS A 139 -17.00 16.26 -11.01
CA LYS A 139 -16.77 16.68 -12.40
C LYS A 139 -17.06 18.15 -12.63
#